data_AF-A0A952K8E0-F1
#
_entry.id   AF-A0A952K8E0-F1
#
_cell.length_a   1.000
_cell.length_b   1.000
_cell.length_c   1.000
_cell.angle_alpha   90.00
_cell.angle_beta   90.00
_cell.angle_gamma   90.00
#
_symmetry.space_group_name_H-M   'P 1'
#
loop_
_entity.id
_entity.type
_entity.pdbx_description
1 polymer ?
#
loop_
_entity_poly.entity_id
_entity_poly.type
_entity_poly.pdbx_seq_one_letter_code
_entity_poly.pdbx_strand_id
1 'polypeptide(L)'
;MGSRWTWRVVALPGVAWLSVFFLVALYAVLAVAFGNQDTLSQPVPFWNPLDWNVGYVLEVLKNIWDGGQFLTVSLRTIEFVVIAVLLSLFVGYPVAYYTARHAGRWKGLVLVGLILPLWINYLMRMLAWINLLAHDGLGSRTLHSLGIEKLFLTL
;
A
#
# COMPACT_ATOMS: atom_id res chain seq x y z
N MET A 1 36.18 -12.55 -21.91
CA MET A 1 35.04 -11.68 -22.29
C MET A 1 33.76 -12.48 -22.17
N GLY A 2 33.17 -12.55 -20.97
CA GLY A 2 31.95 -13.31 -20.72
C GLY A 2 30.78 -12.70 -21.48
N SER A 3 30.32 -13.39 -22.52
CA SER A 3 29.30 -12.88 -23.43
C SER A 3 28.01 -12.58 -22.66
N ARG A 4 27.55 -11.33 -22.72
CA ARG A 4 26.27 -10.84 -22.17
C ARG A 4 25.06 -11.68 -22.60
N TRP A 5 25.24 -12.51 -23.63
CA TRP A 5 24.29 -13.46 -24.18
C TRP A 5 23.98 -14.64 -23.25
N THR A 6 24.96 -15.22 -22.56
CA THR A 6 24.74 -16.41 -21.70
C THR A 6 23.86 -16.06 -20.50
N TRP A 7 24.07 -14.89 -19.90
CA TRP A 7 23.23 -14.37 -18.82
C TRP A 7 21.78 -14.11 -19.25
N ARG A 8 21.56 -13.68 -20.50
CA ARG A 8 20.21 -13.52 -21.06
C ARG A 8 19.51 -14.87 -21.18
N VAL A 9 20.16 -15.87 -21.75
CA VAL A 9 19.57 -17.21 -21.97
C VAL A 9 19.21 -17.90 -20.65
N VAL A 10 20.02 -17.73 -19.60
CA VAL A 10 19.71 -18.27 -18.26
C VAL A 10 18.53 -17.56 -17.59
N ALA A 11 18.36 -16.25 -17.83
CA ALA A 11 17.23 -15.49 -17.29
C ALA A 11 15.93 -15.65 -18.10
N LEU A 12 16.02 -16.07 -19.37
CA LEU A 12 14.85 -16.24 -20.26
C LEU A 12 13.72 -17.10 -19.67
N PRO A 13 13.94 -18.29 -19.12
CA PRO A 13 12.83 -19.10 -18.59
C PRO A 13 12.10 -18.42 -17.43
N GLY A 14 12.83 -17.75 -16.53
CA GLY A 14 12.23 -17.02 -15.41
C GLY A 14 11.45 -15.79 -15.87
N VAL A 15 12.02 -15.00 -16.79
CA VAL A 15 11.35 -13.82 -17.36
C VAL A 15 10.13 -14.23 -18.18
N ALA A 16 10.23 -15.30 -18.97
CA ALA A 16 9.11 -15.83 -19.73
C ALA A 16 7.97 -16.27 -18.80
N TRP A 17 8.30 -17.01 -17.74
CA TRP A 17 7.32 -17.43 -16.74
C TRP A 17 6.63 -16.24 -16.09
N LEU A 18 7.38 -15.29 -15.53
CA LEU A 18 6.82 -14.09 -14.90
C LEU A 18 5.98 -13.27 -15.87
N SER A 19 6.42 -13.14 -17.12
CA SER A 19 5.69 -12.41 -18.16
C SER A 19 4.37 -13.09 -18.48
N VAL A 20 4.34 -14.42 -18.62
CA VAL A 20 3.10 -15.16 -18.87
C VAL A 20 2.11 -14.97 -17.73
N PHE A 21 2.52 -15.15 -16.47
CA PHE A 21 1.62 -14.95 -15.33
C PHE A 21 1.13 -13.51 -15.19
N PHE A 22 2.02 -12.54 -15.41
CA PHE A 22 1.66 -11.13 -15.41
C PHE A 22 0.66 -10.80 -16.52
N LEU A 23 0.89 -11.29 -17.75
CA LEU A 23 -0.01 -11.06 -18.88
C LEU A 23 -1.36 -11.74 -18.69
N VAL A 24 -1.41 -12.93 -18.10
CA VAL A 24 -2.67 -13.62 -17.78
C VAL A 24 -3.46 -12.84 -16.72
N ALA A 25 -2.80 -12.40 -15.64
CA ALA A 25 -3.45 -11.60 -14.60
C ALA A 25 -3.93 -10.25 -15.16
N LEU A 26 -3.10 -9.59 -15.98
CA LEU A 26 -3.47 -8.35 -16.66
C LEU A 26 -4.66 -8.57 -17.60
N TYR A 27 -4.65 -9.65 -18.38
CA TYR A 27 -5.75 -10.00 -19.27
C TYR A 27 -7.06 -10.22 -18.52
N ALA A 28 -7.02 -10.94 -17.40
CA ALA A 28 -8.20 -11.14 -16.55
C ALA A 28 -8.74 -9.81 -16.02
N VAL A 29 -7.87 -8.88 -15.60
CA VAL A 29 -8.29 -7.54 -15.17
C VAL A 29 -8.92 -6.75 -16.31
N LEU A 30 -8.37 -6.82 -17.53
CA LEU A 30 -8.95 -6.15 -18.69
C LEU A 30 -10.30 -6.76 -19.08
N ALA A 31 -10.43 -8.09 -19.06
CA ALA A 31 -11.70 -8.77 -19.33
C ALA A 31 -12.81 -8.36 -18.35
N VAL A 32 -12.46 -8.09 -17.09
CA VAL A 32 -13.37 -7.55 -16.08
C VAL A 32 -13.65 -6.06 -16.33
N ALA A 33 -12.62 -5.27 -16.61
CA ALA A 33 -12.74 -3.82 -16.78
C ALA A 33 -13.58 -3.44 -18.01
N PHE A 34 -13.36 -4.12 -19.14
CA PHE A 34 -14.12 -3.93 -20.38
C PHE A 34 -15.38 -4.79 -20.46
N GLY A 35 -15.73 -5.49 -19.37
CA GLY A 35 -16.96 -6.24 -19.27
C GLY A 35 -18.19 -5.35 -19.02
N ASN A 36 -19.25 -5.95 -18.50
CA ASN A 36 -20.46 -5.23 -18.08
C ASN A 36 -20.80 -5.57 -16.62
N GLN A 37 -21.66 -4.77 -16.00
CA GLN A 37 -22.25 -5.11 -14.71
C GLN A 37 -23.59 -5.82 -14.92
N ASP A 38 -23.82 -6.88 -14.16
CA ASP A 38 -25.13 -7.52 -14.07
C ASP A 38 -26.13 -6.64 -13.29
N THR A 39 -27.42 -7.00 -13.31
CA THR A 39 -28.50 -6.31 -12.55
C THR A 39 -28.20 -6.17 -11.05
N LEU A 40 -27.32 -7.02 -10.50
CA LEU A 40 -26.86 -6.99 -9.10
C LEU A 40 -25.58 -6.17 -8.90
N SER A 41 -25.18 -5.35 -9.87
CA SER A 41 -23.93 -4.55 -9.85
C SER A 41 -22.66 -5.38 -9.67
N GLN A 42 -22.70 -6.67 -10.04
CA GLN A 42 -21.52 -7.53 -10.02
C GLN A 42 -20.79 -7.43 -11.37
N PRO A 43 -19.46 -7.29 -11.36
CA PRO A 43 -18.69 -7.21 -12.59
C PRO A 43 -18.62 -8.59 -13.25
N VAL A 44 -19.11 -8.70 -14.49
CA VAL A 44 -19.08 -9.93 -15.27
C VAL A 44 -17.93 -9.85 -16.30
N PRO A 45 -16.93 -10.74 -16.23
CA PRO A 45 -15.80 -10.73 -17.15
C PRO A 45 -16.20 -11.23 -18.54
N PHE A 46 -15.80 -10.50 -19.59
CA PHE A 46 -15.91 -10.96 -20.98
C PHE A 46 -14.54 -11.38 -21.51
N TRP A 47 -14.36 -12.69 -21.67
CA TRP A 47 -13.10 -13.29 -22.11
C TRP A 47 -12.82 -13.12 -23.60
N ASN A 48 -13.81 -12.70 -24.39
CA ASN A 48 -13.65 -12.45 -25.82
C ASN A 48 -13.45 -10.95 -26.06
N PRO A 49 -12.30 -10.50 -26.61
CA PRO A 49 -12.03 -9.08 -26.84
C PRO A 49 -12.98 -8.40 -27.83
N LEU A 50 -13.68 -9.17 -28.66
CA LEU A 50 -14.66 -8.65 -29.61
C LEU A 50 -15.94 -8.14 -28.93
N ASP A 51 -16.25 -8.65 -27.73
CA ASP A 51 -17.45 -8.31 -26.97
C ASP A 51 -17.17 -7.20 -25.91
N TRP A 52 -16.00 -6.57 -25.97
CA TRP A 52 -15.58 -5.57 -25.00
C TRP A 52 -16.35 -4.25 -25.15
N ASN A 53 -16.93 -3.80 -24.04
CA ASN A 53 -17.68 -2.55 -23.96
C ASN A 53 -16.76 -1.40 -23.53
N VAL A 54 -16.22 -0.67 -24.49
CA VAL A 54 -15.39 0.53 -24.23
C VAL A 54 -16.21 1.67 -23.61
N GLY A 55 -17.52 1.73 -23.90
CA GLY A 55 -18.42 2.75 -23.35
C GLY A 55 -18.56 2.65 -21.83
N TYR A 56 -18.63 1.42 -21.31
CA TYR A 56 -18.70 1.15 -19.88
C TYR A 56 -17.46 1.69 -19.12
N VAL A 57 -16.25 1.48 -19.65
CA VAL A 57 -15.02 2.02 -19.05
C VAL A 57 -15.03 3.54 -19.01
N LEU A 58 -15.51 4.19 -20.08
CA LEU A 58 -15.63 5.64 -20.13
C LEU A 58 -16.68 6.18 -19.15
N GLU A 59 -17.76 5.44 -18.94
CA GLU A 59 -18.79 5.77 -17.94
C GLU A 59 -18.24 5.65 -16.52
N VAL A 60 -17.53 4.57 -16.19
CA VAL A 60 -16.83 4.42 -14.91
C VAL A 60 -15.83 5.56 -14.69
N LEU A 61 -15.07 5.94 -15.72
CA LEU A 61 -14.09 7.03 -15.62
C LEU A 61 -14.77 8.39 -15.37
N LYS A 62 -15.92 8.64 -16.01
CA LYS A 62 -16.74 9.84 -15.75
C LYS A 62 -17.33 9.81 -14.34
N ASN A 63 -17.86 8.67 -13.89
CA ASN A 63 -18.42 8.50 -12.54
C ASN A 63 -17.38 8.74 -11.43
N ILE A 64 -16.10 8.45 -11.69
CA ILE A 64 -15.00 8.78 -10.77
C ILE A 64 -14.83 10.31 -10.67
N TRP A 65 -15.05 11.06 -11.74
CA TRP A 65 -14.84 12.51 -11.80
C TRP A 65 -16.08 13.35 -11.44
N ASP A 66 -17.29 12.81 -11.61
CA ASP A 66 -18.57 13.50 -11.38
C ASP A 66 -18.89 13.81 -9.89
N GLY A 67 -17.92 13.66 -8.98
CA GLY A 67 -18.07 14.12 -7.59
C GLY A 67 -18.84 13.17 -6.66
N GLY A 68 -19.08 11.93 -7.09
CA GLY A 68 -19.71 10.90 -6.26
C GLY A 68 -18.81 10.35 -5.14
N GLN A 69 -19.28 9.31 -4.45
CA GLN A 69 -18.55 8.63 -3.37
C GLN A 69 -17.14 8.17 -3.77
N PHE A 70 -16.93 7.78 -5.04
CA PHE A 70 -15.62 7.37 -5.55
C PHE A 70 -14.60 8.50 -5.48
N LEU A 71 -14.96 9.73 -5.88
CA LEU A 71 -14.05 10.87 -5.83
C LEU A 71 -13.63 11.18 -4.39
N THR A 72 -14.59 11.17 -3.46
CA THR A 72 -14.33 11.44 -2.03
C THR A 72 -13.36 10.43 -1.44
N VAL A 73 -13.54 9.13 -1.72
CA VAL A 73 -12.64 8.07 -1.23
C VAL A 73 -11.26 8.19 -1.87
N SER A 74 -11.18 8.48 -3.17
CA SER A 74 -9.91 8.71 -3.86
C SER A 74 -9.14 9.89 -3.29
N LEU A 75 -9.79 11.05 -3.10
CA LEU A 75 -9.17 12.24 -2.52
C LEU A 75 -8.68 12.00 -1.11
N ARG A 76 -9.49 11.35 -0.26
CA ARG A 76 -9.10 10.98 1.09
C ARG A 76 -7.90 10.03 1.11
N THR A 77 -7.85 9.09 0.17
CA THR A 77 -6.71 8.17 0.03
C THR A 77 -5.45 8.92 -0.37
N ILE A 78 -5.54 9.83 -1.34
CA ILE A 78 -4.41 10.67 -1.76
C ILE A 78 -3.93 11.55 -0.60
N GLU A 79 -4.84 12.18 0.14
CA GLU A 79 -4.53 12.96 1.33
C GLU A 79 -3.75 12.14 2.36
N PHE A 80 -4.25 10.95 2.71
CA PHE A 80 -3.55 10.05 3.63
C PHE A 80 -2.17 9.65 3.13
N VAL A 81 -2.04 9.33 1.83
CA VAL A 81 -0.75 8.95 1.23
C VAL A 81 0.22 10.14 1.28
N VAL A 82 -0.22 11.34 0.90
CA VAL A 82 0.63 12.54 0.91
C VAL A 82 1.10 12.86 2.33
N ILE A 83 0.19 12.86 3.31
CA ILE A 83 0.55 13.09 4.72
C ILE A 83 1.53 12.02 5.20
N ALA A 84 1.26 10.74 4.91
CA ALA A 84 2.13 9.64 5.31
C ALA A 84 3.53 9.74 4.66
N VAL A 85 3.60 10.08 3.37
CA VAL A 85 4.86 10.29 2.66
C VAL A 85 5.63 11.45 3.28
N LEU A 86 4.99 12.59 3.51
CA LEU A 86 5.64 13.77 4.10
C LEU A 86 6.15 13.48 5.51
N LEU A 87 5.34 12.83 6.37
CA LEU A 87 5.75 12.43 7.71
C LEU A 87 6.90 11.42 7.66
N SER A 88 6.82 10.42 6.78
CA SER A 88 7.91 9.43 6.64
C SER A 88 9.20 10.07 6.14
N LEU A 89 9.13 11.07 5.27
CA LEU A 89 10.29 11.80 4.79
C LEU A 89 10.84 12.69 5.92
N PHE A 90 9.97 13.36 6.66
CA PHE A 90 10.35 14.23 7.77
C PHE A 90 11.04 13.46 8.89
N VAL A 91 10.60 12.25 9.21
CA VAL A 91 11.21 11.40 10.24
C VAL A 91 12.40 10.60 9.67
N GLY A 92 12.25 10.04 8.48
CA GLY A 92 13.24 9.17 7.85
C GLY A 92 14.48 9.91 7.36
N TYR A 93 14.33 11.13 6.84
CA TYR A 93 15.46 11.91 6.29
C TYR A 93 16.48 12.30 7.36
N PRO A 94 16.11 12.82 8.55
CA PRO A 94 17.07 13.06 9.63
C PRO A 94 17.80 11.79 10.09
N VAL A 95 17.09 10.67 10.20
CA VAL A 95 17.68 9.38 10.61
C VAL A 95 18.65 8.88 9.55
N ALA A 96 18.29 8.96 8.26
CA ALA A 96 19.16 8.61 7.15
C ALA A 96 20.39 9.52 7.08
N TYR A 97 20.21 10.82 7.32
CA TYR A 97 21.30 11.79 7.34
C TYR A 97 22.29 11.52 8.48
N TYR A 98 21.77 11.28 9.68
CA TYR A 98 22.58 10.95 10.86
C TYR A 98 23.35 9.65 10.65
N THR A 99 22.70 8.62 10.10
CA THR A 99 23.35 7.33 9.81
C THR A 99 24.42 7.42 8.74
N ALA A 100 24.23 8.26 7.72
CA ALA A 100 25.20 8.45 6.65
C ALA A 100 26.44 9.23 7.12
N ARG A 101 26.27 10.28 7.96
CA ARG A 101 27.36 11.21 8.30
C ARG A 101 27.99 11.01 9.68
N HIS A 102 27.24 10.55 10.68
CA HIS A 102 27.68 10.58 12.09
C HIS A 102 27.72 9.21 12.77
N ALA A 103 27.16 8.15 12.16
CA ALA A 103 26.96 6.91 12.88
C ALA A 103 28.22 6.07 13.13
N GLY A 104 29.38 6.37 12.54
CA GLY A 104 30.68 5.75 12.89
C GLY A 104 30.59 4.26 13.28
N ARG A 105 30.87 3.95 14.55
CA ARG A 105 30.78 2.59 15.15
C ARG A 105 29.34 2.10 15.41
N TRP A 106 28.38 3.00 15.59
CA TRP A 106 26.97 2.70 15.88
C TRP A 106 26.12 2.46 14.63
N LYS A 107 26.68 2.66 13.43
CA LYS A 107 25.99 2.49 12.14
C LYS A 107 25.31 1.13 12.01
N GLY A 108 25.98 0.07 12.45
CA GLY A 108 25.41 -1.29 12.45
C GLY A 108 24.16 -1.40 13.31
N LEU A 109 24.18 -0.86 14.53
CA LEU A 109 23.04 -0.89 15.44
C LEU A 109 21.84 -0.09 14.92
N VAL A 110 22.08 1.10 14.36
CA VAL A 110 20.97 1.90 13.79
C VAL A 110 20.35 1.22 12.57
N LEU A 111 21.17 0.61 11.70
CA LEU A 111 20.66 -0.14 10.55
C LEU A 111 19.86 -1.38 10.99
N VAL A 112 20.33 -2.11 12.01
CA VAL A 112 19.57 -3.22 12.59
C VAL A 112 18.24 -2.72 13.15
N GLY A 113 18.21 -1.62 13.90
CA GLY A 113 16.98 -1.01 14.40
C GLY A 113 15.98 -0.63 13.30
N LEU A 114 16.46 -0.17 12.14
CA LEU A 114 15.61 0.13 10.98
C LEU A 114 15.07 -1.12 10.28
N ILE A 115 15.87 -2.18 10.21
CA ILE A 115 15.51 -3.43 9.52
C ILE A 115 14.63 -4.33 10.40
N LEU A 116 14.84 -4.35 11.72
CA LEU A 116 14.06 -5.15 12.67
C LEU A 116 12.53 -5.02 12.50
N PRO A 117 11.93 -3.82 12.41
CA PRO A 117 10.48 -3.68 12.22
C PRO A 117 10.01 -4.11 10.83
N LEU A 118 10.90 -4.23 9.83
CA LEU A 118 10.58 -4.77 8.51
C LEU A 118 10.41 -6.29 8.52
N TRP A 119 11.08 -6.99 9.45
CA TRP A 119 10.98 -8.44 9.58
C TRP A 119 9.71 -8.91 10.31
N ILE A 120 9.01 -7.99 10.98
CA ILE A 120 7.76 -8.29 11.65
C ILE A 120 6.63 -8.35 10.62
N ASN A 121 5.81 -9.40 10.67
CA ASN A 121 4.65 -9.54 9.78
C ASN A 121 3.71 -8.32 9.93
N TYR A 122 3.25 -7.78 8.80
CA TYR A 122 2.27 -6.70 8.74
C TYR A 122 1.07 -6.92 9.68
N LEU A 123 0.54 -8.15 9.74
CA LEU A 123 -0.57 -8.50 10.62
C LEU A 123 -0.23 -8.31 12.10
N MET A 124 0.96 -8.74 12.53
CA MET A 124 1.40 -8.60 13.91
C MET A 124 1.52 -7.11 14.29
N ARG A 125 2.06 -6.28 13.38
CA ARG A 125 2.13 -4.83 13.58
C ARG A 125 0.73 -4.22 13.70
N MET A 126 -0.20 -4.60 12.83
CA MET A 126 -1.59 -4.14 12.87
C MET A 126 -2.27 -4.51 14.19
N LEU A 127 -2.17 -5.77 14.62
CA LEU A 127 -2.76 -6.24 15.88
C LEU A 127 -2.12 -5.58 17.11
N ALA A 128 -0.80 -5.34 17.08
CA ALA A 128 -0.12 -4.64 18.15
C ALA A 128 -0.67 -3.21 18.34
N TRP A 129 -0.88 -2.46 17.25
CA TRP A 129 -1.51 -1.14 17.31
C TRP A 129 -2.94 -1.20 17.82
N ILE A 130 -3.75 -2.14 17.33
CA ILE A 130 -5.14 -2.33 17.80
C ILE A 130 -5.17 -2.61 19.29
N ASN A 131 -4.35 -3.55 19.78
CA ASN A 131 -4.30 -3.91 21.19
C ASN A 131 -3.71 -2.79 22.07
N LEU A 132 -2.76 -2.00 21.54
CA LEU A 132 -2.16 -0.88 22.26
C LEU A 132 -3.17 0.26 22.47
N LEU A 133 -3.97 0.55 21.44
CA LEU A 133 -5.02 1.59 21.45
C LEU A 133 -6.39 1.06 21.93
N ALA A 134 -6.50 -0.23 22.25
CA ALA A 134 -7.71 -0.80 22.80
C ALA A 134 -8.09 -0.09 24.12
N HIS A 135 -9.37 -0.11 24.48
CA HIS A 135 -9.88 0.55 25.68
C HIS A 135 -9.15 0.09 26.96
N ASP A 136 -8.83 -1.20 27.07
CA ASP A 136 -8.04 -1.77 28.16
C ASP A 136 -6.54 -1.92 27.84
N GLY A 137 -6.09 -1.37 26.71
CA GLY A 137 -4.72 -1.46 26.24
C GLY A 137 -3.74 -0.64 27.10
N LEU A 138 -2.45 -0.96 26.98
CA LEU A 138 -1.39 -0.23 27.69
C LEU A 138 -1.41 1.28 27.36
N GLY A 139 -1.78 1.65 26.13
CA GLY A 139 -1.94 3.05 25.72
C GLY A 139 -3.06 3.73 26.51
N SER A 140 -4.26 3.16 26.51
CA SER A 140 -5.39 3.74 27.25
C SER A 140 -5.12 3.80 28.76
N ARG A 141 -4.57 2.74 29.37
CA ARG A 141 -4.22 2.73 30.80
C ARG A 141 -3.20 3.82 31.17
N THR A 142 -2.21 4.05 30.33
CA THR A 142 -1.23 5.12 30.55
C THR A 142 -1.86 6.50 30.40
N LEU A 143 -2.74 6.71 29.40
CA LEU A 143 -3.52 7.96 29.28
C LEU A 143 -4.48 8.19 30.48
N HIS A 144 -5.15 7.16 30.98
CA HIS A 144 -5.99 7.24 32.18
C HIS A 144 -5.15 7.60 33.42
N SER A 145 -3.97 7.00 33.57
CA SER A 145 -3.05 7.31 34.68
C SER A 145 -2.50 8.74 34.65
N LEU A 146 -2.40 9.34 33.45
CA LEU A 146 -1.98 10.72 33.24
C LEU A 146 -3.10 11.74 33.48
N GLY A 147 -4.31 11.30 33.84
CA GLY A 147 -5.41 12.15 34.29
C GLY A 147 -6.10 12.95 33.18
N ILE A 148 -5.90 12.60 31.91
CA ILE A 148 -6.46 13.31 30.75
C ILE A 148 -8.00 13.24 30.73
N GLU A 149 -8.62 12.23 31.35
CA GLU A 149 -10.07 12.17 31.56
C GLU A 149 -10.63 13.35 32.35
N LYS A 150 -9.88 13.89 33.32
CA LYS A 150 -10.36 15.07 34.06
C LYS A 150 -10.45 16.29 33.16
N LEU A 151 -9.62 16.39 32.13
CA LEU A 151 -9.62 17.53 31.21
C LEU A 151 -10.78 17.44 30.20
N PHE A 152 -11.21 16.22 29.82
CA PHE A 152 -12.35 16.00 28.93
C PHE A 152 -13.71 16.06 29.64
N LEU A 153 -13.78 15.69 30.93
CA LEU A 153 -15.01 15.80 31.74
C LEU A 153 -15.27 17.20 32.32
N THR A 154 -14.33 18.13 32.20
CA THR A 154 -14.47 19.53 32.66
C THR A 154 -14.84 20.49 31.50
N LEU A 155 -14.97 19.98 30.27
CA LEU A 155 -15.49 20.67 29.08
C LEU A 155 -16.89 20.12 28.75
#